data_AF-A0A7C3WL38-F1
#
_entry.id   AF-A0A7C3WL38-F1
#
_cell.length_a   1.000
_cell.length_b   1.000
_cell.length_c   1.000
_cell.angle_alpha   90.00
_cell.angle_beta   90.00
_cell.angle_gamma   90.00
#
_symmetry.space_group_name_H-M   'P 1'
#
loop_
_entity.id
_entity.type
_entity.pdbx_description
1 polymer ?
#
loop_
_entity_poly.entity_id
_entity_poly.type
_entity_poly.pdbx_seq_one_letter_code
_entity_poly.pdbx_strand_id
1 'polypeptide(L)'
;MRSTSPPARSSESSGRAPSLAFVELANLLRYARGLTEEDVVKGVSAAMAIGLVKHEFEEVYDRAIRLAFEKKLTVCDAVYAALAEILDSYLITYDEQLLRVFPRAVRAGQLVR
;
A
#
# COMPACT_ATOMS: atom_id res chain seq x y z
N MET A 1 -27.49 -17.11 -33.85
CA MET A 1 -27.58 -17.72 -32.51
C MET A 1 -26.29 -17.46 -31.76
N ARG A 2 -26.41 -17.20 -30.46
CA ARG A 2 -25.46 -16.63 -29.50
C ARG A 2 -24.00 -17.11 -29.66
N SER A 3 -23.08 -16.19 -29.92
CA SER A 3 -21.69 -16.33 -29.48
C SER A 3 -21.55 -15.48 -28.22
N THR A 4 -21.81 -16.09 -27.07
CA THR A 4 -21.44 -15.52 -25.78
C THR A 4 -20.01 -15.94 -25.52
N SER A 5 -19.07 -15.03 -25.75
CA SER A 5 -17.75 -15.12 -25.13
C SER A 5 -17.94 -15.32 -23.63
N PRO A 6 -17.18 -16.22 -22.98
CA PRO A 6 -17.28 -16.41 -21.55
C PRO A 6 -16.98 -15.08 -20.84
N PRO A 7 -17.69 -14.73 -19.76
CA PRO A 7 -17.37 -13.54 -18.99
C PRO A 7 -15.91 -13.66 -18.53
N ALA A 8 -15.15 -12.58 -18.72
CA ALA A 8 -13.80 -12.45 -18.21
C ALA A 8 -13.80 -12.93 -16.74
N ARG A 9 -12.95 -13.91 -16.42
CA ARG A 9 -12.66 -14.26 -15.03
C ARG A 9 -12.37 -12.95 -14.30
N SER A 10 -13.10 -12.70 -13.22
CA SER A 10 -12.84 -11.65 -12.24
C SER A 10 -11.34 -11.57 -11.94
N SER A 11 -10.65 -10.63 -12.59
CA SER A 11 -9.19 -10.62 -12.62
C SER A 11 -8.65 -10.19 -11.26
N GLU A 12 -8.01 -11.16 -10.59
CA GLU A 12 -7.11 -11.06 -9.43
C GLU A 12 -6.89 -9.63 -8.92
N SER A 13 -7.31 -9.35 -7.69
CA SER A 13 -7.07 -8.08 -7.03
C SER A 13 -5.56 -7.89 -6.83
N SER A 14 -4.90 -7.27 -7.82
CA SER A 14 -3.49 -6.93 -7.71
C SER A 14 -3.32 -5.94 -6.57
N GLY A 15 -2.39 -6.23 -5.65
CA GLY A 15 -2.10 -5.34 -4.52
C GLY A 15 -1.69 -3.95 -5.03
N ARG A 16 -2.08 -2.92 -4.30
CA ARG A 16 -1.79 -1.52 -4.64
C ARG A 16 -1.02 -0.88 -3.51
N ALA A 17 -0.03 -0.07 -3.84
CA ALA A 17 0.78 0.64 -2.85
C ALA A 17 1.19 2.01 -3.37
N PRO A 18 1.32 3.02 -2.48
CA PRO A 18 1.97 4.27 -2.85
C PRO A 18 3.46 4.01 -3.14
N SER A 19 4.06 4.77 -4.06
CA SER A 19 5.50 4.70 -4.34
C SER A 19 6.35 4.94 -3.09
N LEU A 20 5.82 5.73 -2.14
CA LEU A 20 6.34 5.94 -0.80
C LEU A 20 6.69 4.65 -0.06
N ALA A 21 5.93 3.55 -0.25
CA ALA A 21 6.19 2.28 0.43
C ALA A 21 7.58 1.71 0.14
N PHE A 22 8.09 1.91 -1.08
CA PHE A 22 9.42 1.44 -1.44
C PHE A 22 10.51 2.34 -0.87
N VAL A 23 10.25 3.64 -0.71
CA VAL A 23 11.16 4.57 -0.03
C VAL A 23 11.23 4.25 1.46
N GLU A 24 10.09 4.00 2.10
CA GLU A 24 10.03 3.59 3.51
C GLU A 24 10.70 2.24 3.75
N LEU A 25 10.51 1.27 2.84
CA LEU A 25 11.22 -0.01 2.88
C LEU A 25 12.74 0.19 2.74
N ALA A 26 13.19 1.00 1.78
CA ALA A 26 14.61 1.28 1.60
C ALA A 26 15.21 1.92 2.87
N ASN A 27 14.50 2.89 3.45
CA ASN A 27 14.93 3.57 4.67
C ASN A 27 14.96 2.62 5.88
N LEU A 28 13.94 1.76 6.02
CA LEU A 28 13.91 0.73 7.06
C LEU A 28 15.11 -0.21 6.95
N LEU A 29 15.39 -0.75 5.76
CA LEU A 29 16.51 -1.65 5.52
C LEU A 29 17.87 -0.95 5.73
N ARG A 30 17.99 0.33 5.38
CA ARG A 30 19.22 1.12 5.59
C ARG A 30 19.66 1.16 7.06
N TYR A 31 18.70 1.22 7.99
CA TYR A 31 18.98 1.26 9.42
C TYR A 31 18.93 -0.13 10.08
N ALA A 32 18.67 -1.19 9.31
CA ALA A 32 18.73 -2.56 9.81
C ALA A 32 20.20 -2.99 10.04
N ARG A 33 20.45 -3.68 11.15
CA ARG A 33 21.80 -4.16 11.48
C ARG A 33 22.20 -5.28 10.52
N GLY A 34 23.44 -5.21 10.02
CA GLY A 34 24.04 -6.28 9.21
C GLY A 34 23.68 -6.26 7.73
N LEU A 35 22.93 -5.26 7.25
CA LEU A 35 22.69 -5.07 5.82
C LEU A 35 23.69 -4.10 5.21
N THR A 36 24.21 -4.43 4.05
CA THR A 36 24.99 -3.55 3.19
C THR A 36 24.08 -2.73 2.27
N GLU A 37 24.63 -1.73 1.59
CA GLU A 37 23.90 -1.00 0.55
C GLU A 37 23.37 -1.95 -0.56
N GLU A 38 24.18 -2.93 -0.96
CA GLU A 38 23.80 -3.91 -1.98
C GLU A 38 22.61 -4.77 -1.52
N ASP A 39 22.57 -5.15 -0.24
CA ASP A 39 21.44 -5.89 0.33
C ASP A 39 20.15 -5.07 0.31
N VAL A 40 20.24 -3.76 0.61
CA VAL A 40 19.10 -2.85 0.54
C VAL A 40 18.58 -2.75 -0.90
N VAL A 41 19.48 -2.53 -1.88
CA VAL A 41 19.10 -2.45 -3.30
C VAL A 41 18.42 -3.74 -3.77
N LYS A 42 18.98 -4.90 -3.42
CA LYS A 42 18.38 -6.22 -3.75
C LYS A 42 17.02 -6.39 -3.10
N GLY A 43 16.88 -6.05 -1.81
CA GLY A 43 15.63 -6.18 -1.07
C GLY A 43 14.50 -5.32 -1.63
N VAL A 44 14.79 -4.05 -1.93
CA VAL A 44 13.80 -3.13 -2.53
C VAL A 44 13.45 -3.58 -3.95
N SER A 45 14.43 -4.00 -4.75
CA SER A 45 14.19 -4.51 -6.12
C SER A 45 13.31 -5.76 -6.11
N ALA A 46 13.55 -6.68 -5.17
CA ALA A 46 12.73 -7.88 -4.98
C ALA A 46 11.29 -7.51 -4.57
N ALA A 47 11.11 -6.51 -3.70
CA ALA A 47 9.78 -6.03 -3.32
C ALA A 47 9.02 -5.39 -4.50
N MET A 48 9.70 -4.61 -5.33
CA MET A 48 9.09 -4.04 -6.55
C MET A 48 8.69 -5.13 -7.56
N ALA A 49 9.41 -6.25 -7.60
CA ALA A 49 9.12 -7.37 -8.49
C ALA A 49 7.87 -8.19 -8.09
N ILE A 50 7.27 -7.94 -6.92
CA ILE A 50 6.03 -8.61 -6.47
C ILE A 50 4.82 -8.26 -7.36
N GLY A 51 4.90 -7.19 -8.17
CA GLY A 51 3.87 -6.84 -9.15
C GLY A 51 2.74 -5.98 -8.58
N LEU A 52 3.00 -5.26 -7.48
CA LEU A 52 2.05 -4.26 -6.95
C LEU A 52 1.85 -3.13 -7.97
N VAL A 53 0.60 -2.69 -8.13
CA VAL A 53 0.29 -1.48 -8.88
C VAL A 53 0.69 -0.28 -8.01
N LYS A 54 1.63 0.51 -8.52
CA LYS A 54 2.19 1.67 -7.82
C LYS A 54 1.36 2.92 -8.12
N HIS A 55 1.16 3.74 -7.09
CA HIS A 55 0.53 5.05 -7.19
C HIS A 55 1.47 6.14 -6.66
N GLU A 56 1.64 7.22 -7.40
CA GLU A 56 2.47 8.34 -7.01
C GLU A 56 1.73 9.29 -6.05
N PHE A 57 2.48 10.12 -5.33
CA PHE A 57 1.90 11.02 -4.33
C PHE A 57 0.93 12.04 -4.96
N GLU A 58 1.22 12.49 -6.18
CA GLU A 58 0.40 13.40 -6.97
C GLU A 58 -1.01 12.86 -7.24
N GLU A 59 -1.21 11.54 -7.19
CA GLU A 59 -2.53 10.92 -7.37
C GLU A 59 -3.41 10.99 -6.11
N VAL A 60 -2.82 11.25 -4.94
CA VAL A 60 -3.50 11.08 -3.63
C VAL A 60 -3.30 12.24 -2.65
N TYR A 61 -2.42 13.20 -2.93
CA TYR A 61 -1.95 14.20 -1.97
C TYR A 61 -3.07 15.04 -1.35
N ASP A 62 -4.08 15.43 -2.13
CA ASP A 62 -5.15 16.30 -1.64
C ASP A 62 -5.94 15.62 -0.51
N ARG A 63 -6.28 14.34 -0.70
CA ARG A 63 -7.01 13.53 0.26
C ARG A 63 -6.12 13.10 1.41
N ALA A 64 -4.87 12.74 1.15
CA ALA A 64 -3.90 12.37 2.17
C ALA A 64 -3.67 13.51 3.17
N ILE A 65 -3.47 14.75 2.70
CA ILE A 65 -3.30 15.91 3.57
C ILE A 65 -4.55 16.14 4.42
N ARG A 66 -5.76 16.12 3.82
CA ARG A 66 -7.01 16.28 4.58
C ARG A 66 -7.17 15.20 5.66
N LEU A 67 -6.95 13.94 5.30
CA LEU A 67 -7.01 12.83 6.26
C LEU A 67 -5.99 12.96 7.39
N ALA A 68 -4.78 13.43 7.10
CA ALA A 68 -3.75 13.67 8.11
C ALA A 68 -4.25 14.63 9.21
N PHE A 69 -4.88 15.75 8.81
CA PHE A 69 -5.48 16.69 9.76
C PHE A 69 -6.73 16.12 10.45
N GLU A 70 -7.65 15.49 9.71
CA GLU A 70 -8.90 14.93 10.25
C GLU A 70 -8.66 13.83 11.29
N LYS A 71 -7.64 12.99 11.07
CA LYS A 71 -7.37 11.79 11.86
C LYS A 71 -6.12 11.90 12.74
N LYS A 72 -5.45 13.06 12.74
CA LYS A 72 -4.18 13.31 13.45
C LYS A 72 -3.09 12.29 13.08
N LEU A 73 -2.98 11.99 11.79
CA LEU A 73 -1.95 11.12 11.22
C LEU A 73 -0.79 11.95 10.69
N THR A 74 0.37 11.33 10.47
CA THR A 74 1.38 11.92 9.58
C THR A 74 0.85 11.90 8.14
N VAL A 75 1.36 12.77 7.27
CA VAL A 75 0.99 12.72 5.84
C VAL A 75 1.41 11.38 5.23
N CYS A 76 2.54 10.82 5.64
CA CYS A 76 3.00 9.50 5.19
C CYS A 76 1.98 8.40 5.48
N ASP A 77 1.49 8.30 6.73
CA ASP A 77 0.45 7.32 7.09
C ASP A 77 -0.86 7.58 6.34
N ALA A 78 -1.22 8.85 6.19
CA ALA A 78 -2.45 9.26 5.54
C ALA A 78 -2.45 8.99 4.02
N VAL A 79 -1.29 8.91 3.37
CA VAL A 79 -1.16 8.51 1.95
C VAL A 79 -1.72 7.12 1.73
N TYR A 80 -1.43 6.16 2.62
CA TYR A 80 -1.95 4.80 2.53
C TYR A 80 -3.46 4.75 2.75
N ALA A 81 -3.96 5.46 3.76
CA ALA A 81 -5.39 5.53 4.05
C ALA A 81 -6.16 6.21 2.92
N ALA A 82 -5.63 7.31 2.36
CA ALA A 82 -6.21 8.03 1.24
C ALA A 82 -6.29 7.15 -0.01
N LEU A 83 -5.20 6.45 -0.34
CA LEU A 83 -5.17 5.53 -1.48
C LEU A 83 -6.23 4.43 -1.33
N ALA A 84 -6.32 3.81 -0.15
CA ALA A 84 -7.34 2.80 0.12
C ALA A 84 -8.77 3.36 0.02
N GLU A 85 -9.01 4.58 0.49
CA GLU A 85 -10.31 5.25 0.41
C GLU A 85 -10.70 5.58 -1.05
N ILE A 86 -9.79 6.15 -1.84
CA ILE A 86 -10.00 6.50 -3.25
C ILE A 86 -10.34 5.27 -4.10
N LEU A 87 -9.70 4.13 -3.79
CA LEU A 87 -9.87 2.88 -4.50
C LEU A 87 -11.02 2.02 -3.96
N ASP A 88 -11.76 2.50 -2.96
CA ASP A 88 -12.79 1.75 -2.26
C ASP A 88 -12.30 0.36 -1.79
N SER A 89 -11.09 0.29 -1.21
CA SER A 89 -10.40 -0.95 -0.83
C SER A 89 -10.07 -1.02 0.67
N TYR A 90 -9.58 -2.18 1.11
CA TYR A 90 -9.00 -2.35 2.45
C TYR A 90 -7.55 -1.85 2.47
N LEU A 91 -7.15 -1.22 3.57
CA LEU A 91 -5.76 -0.93 3.87
C LEU A 91 -5.16 -2.11 4.64
N ILE A 92 -4.14 -2.75 4.10
CA ILE A 92 -3.37 -3.76 4.82
C ILE A 92 -2.23 -3.08 5.56
N THR A 93 -2.24 -3.13 6.90
CA THR A 93 -1.18 -2.51 7.70
C THR A 93 -1.01 -3.21 9.04
N TYR A 94 0.19 -3.05 9.62
CA TYR A 94 0.50 -3.45 11.00
C TYR A 94 0.64 -2.24 11.94
N ASP A 95 0.42 -1.02 11.44
CA ASP A 95 0.43 0.19 12.27
C ASP A 95 -0.84 0.29 13.13
N GLU A 96 -0.66 0.32 14.46
CA GLU A 96 -1.77 0.34 15.42
C GLU A 96 -2.60 1.62 15.36
N GLN A 97 -1.99 2.75 15.02
CA GLN A 97 -2.71 4.00 14.91
C GLN A 97 -3.64 3.97 13.70
N LEU A 98 -3.15 3.50 12.54
CA LEU A 98 -3.97 3.32 11.33
C LEU A 98 -5.08 2.28 11.54
N LEU A 99 -4.78 1.13 12.16
CA LEU A 99 -5.77 0.11 12.52
C LEU A 99 -6.89 0.67 13.42
N ARG A 100 -6.56 1.64 14.28
CA ARG A 100 -7.52 2.27 15.20
C ARG A 100 -8.36 3.36 14.53
N VAL A 101 -7.77 4.21 13.68
CA VAL A 101 -8.46 5.41 13.17
C VAL A 101 -9.05 5.26 11.77
N PHE A 102 -8.62 4.25 11.00
CA PHE A 102 -9.13 3.97 9.67
C PHE A 102 -10.00 2.70 9.67
N PRO A 103 -11.33 2.81 9.52
CA PRO A 103 -12.25 1.68 9.70
C PRO A 103 -12.03 0.47 8.78
N ARG A 104 -11.37 0.68 7.63
CA ARG A 104 -11.08 -0.38 6.65
C ARG A 104 -9.61 -0.82 6.68
N ALA A 105 -8.89 -0.50 7.75
CA ALA A 105 -7.57 -1.04 8.00
C ALA A 105 -7.68 -2.44 8.62
N VAL A 106 -6.90 -3.38 8.10
CA VAL A 106 -6.83 -4.78 8.55
C VAL A 106 -5.39 -5.27 8.54
N ARG A 107 -5.10 -6.29 9.34
CA ARG A 107 -3.83 -7.02 9.27
C ARG A 107 -3.88 -8.03 8.14
N ALA A 108 -2.72 -8.32 7.52
CA ALA A 108 -2.65 -9.27 6.41
C ALA A 108 -3.22 -10.66 6.77
N GLY A 109 -2.93 -11.17 7.99
CA GLY A 109 -3.45 -12.45 8.46
C GLY A 109 -4.97 -12.53 8.63
N GLN A 110 -5.69 -11.40 8.57
CA GLN A 110 -7.15 -11.38 8.60
C GLN A 110 -7.78 -11.57 7.21
N LEU A 111 -6.99 -11.40 6.14
CA LEU A 111 -7.44 -11.51 4.74
C LEU A 111 -7.14 -12.87 4.11
N VAL A 112 -6.11 -13.58 4.59
CA VAL A 112 -5.74 -14.91 4.11
C VAL A 112 -6.47 -15.95 4.97
N ARG A 113 -7.61 -16.44 4.48
CA ARG A 113 -8.33 -17.61 5.02
C ARG A 113 -8.35 -18.72 3.99
#